data_AF-A0A357WS37-F1
#
_entry.id   AF-A0A357WS37-F1
#
_cell.length_a   1.000
_cell.length_b   1.000
_cell.length_c   1.000
_cell.angle_alpha   90.00
_cell.angle_beta   90.00
_cell.angle_gamma   90.00
#
_symmetry.space_group_name_H-M   'P 1'
#
loop_
_entity.id
_entity.type
_entity.pdbx_description
1 polymer ?
#
loop_
_entity_poly.entity_id
_entity_poly.type
_entity_poly.pdbx_seq_one_letter_code
_entity_poly.pdbx_strand_id
1 'polypeptide(L)'
;MGQHLSSDGTKALVFDNFRDHSFIALFSDVFMFDIKTNTSVQLNLDAQGEMLFYPYDAESYGFSLDGRYAYCSVKWGAGIPTSHRLQNSYAIYDILTKKVVIKSGFGGFSGNGKSYLHFDKNTLYRYQLESGKTEMMGNIPTAEYFEFFSAGYDGRIIALTAMTQELWTQHFKIIKDGAEIRQMNVKAAVTDPQNKYFYWYEQANNYISVMSMETGEVFEISLPEYGYNEMMARIKGTSYMSLYVSTDGKNIALEYYAG
;
A
#
# COMPACT_ATOMS: atom_id res chain seq x y z
N MET A 1 -14.29 -2.73 -14.33
CA MET A 1 -14.48 -3.75 -13.28
C MET A 1 -13.08 -4.11 -12.82
N GLY A 2 -12.69 -3.73 -11.60
CA GLY A 2 -11.41 -4.15 -11.01
C GLY A 2 -11.61 -5.53 -10.37
N GLN A 3 -10.63 -6.43 -10.52
CA GLN A 3 -10.65 -7.74 -9.88
C GLN A 3 -9.32 -7.94 -9.15
N HIS A 4 -9.39 -8.29 -7.86
CA HIS A 4 -8.20 -8.50 -7.03
C HIS A 4 -8.24 -9.89 -6.42
N LEU A 5 -7.20 -10.67 -6.67
CA LEU A 5 -7.12 -12.07 -6.21
C LEU A 5 -6.41 -12.14 -4.86
N SER A 6 -6.85 -13.05 -4.00
CA SER A 6 -6.06 -13.46 -2.84
C SER A 6 -4.74 -14.08 -3.30
N SER A 7 -3.73 -14.07 -2.43
CA SER A 7 -2.39 -14.61 -2.74
C SER A 7 -2.42 -16.07 -3.19
N ASP A 8 -3.34 -16.87 -2.63
CA ASP A 8 -3.56 -18.27 -2.98
C ASP A 8 -4.47 -18.46 -4.22
N GLY A 9 -4.95 -17.38 -4.82
CA GLY A 9 -5.83 -17.38 -5.99
C GLY A 9 -7.22 -17.98 -5.75
N THR A 10 -7.62 -18.20 -4.50
CA THR A 10 -8.91 -18.85 -4.19
C THR A 10 -10.08 -17.87 -4.05
N LYS A 11 -9.79 -16.59 -3.84
CA LYS A 11 -10.80 -15.54 -3.64
C LYS A 11 -10.55 -14.38 -4.60
N ALA A 12 -11.63 -13.77 -5.05
CA ALA A 12 -11.60 -12.54 -5.82
C ALA A 12 -12.45 -11.46 -5.16
N LEU A 13 -11.92 -10.26 -4.97
CA LEU A 13 -12.73 -9.06 -4.74
C LEU A 13 -13.20 -8.53 -6.08
N VAL A 14 -14.51 -8.38 -6.22
CA VAL A 14 -15.20 -7.83 -7.38
C VAL A 14 -16.02 -6.64 -6.93
N PHE A 15 -15.89 -5.54 -7.65
CA PHE A 15 -16.55 -4.28 -7.36
C PHE A 15 -17.64 -4.07 -8.40
N ASP A 16 -18.90 -4.00 -7.95
CA ASP A 16 -19.98 -3.64 -8.84
C ASP A 16 -19.98 -2.11 -9.05
N ASN A 17 -19.99 -1.71 -10.33
CA ASN A 17 -19.72 -0.34 -10.72
C ASN A 17 -21.05 0.37 -10.98
N PHE A 18 -21.46 1.25 -10.05
CA PHE A 18 -22.59 2.13 -10.27
C PHE A 18 -22.10 3.45 -10.85
N ARG A 19 -22.11 3.56 -12.19
CA ARG A 19 -21.80 4.81 -12.90
C ARG A 19 -23.03 5.72 -12.96
N ASP A 20 -23.41 6.34 -11.85
CA ASP A 20 -24.53 7.31 -11.84
C ASP A 20 -24.07 8.78 -11.92
N HIS A 21 -22.75 9.01 -11.87
CA HIS A 21 -22.20 10.35 -12.03
C HIS A 21 -21.08 10.39 -13.08
N SER A 22 -21.20 11.33 -14.01
CA SER A 22 -20.28 11.54 -15.15
C SER A 22 -18.84 11.89 -14.74
N PHE A 23 -18.57 12.07 -13.45
CA PHE A 23 -17.27 12.46 -12.90
C PHE A 23 -16.80 11.58 -11.74
N ILE A 24 -17.65 10.68 -11.22
CA ILE A 24 -17.39 9.88 -10.01
C ILE A 24 -17.93 8.46 -10.24
N ALA A 25 -17.05 7.46 -10.23
CA ALA A 25 -17.46 6.06 -10.12
C ALA A 25 -17.63 5.71 -8.63
N LEU A 26 -18.88 5.56 -8.20
CA LEU A 26 -19.19 4.99 -6.89
C LEU A 26 -19.33 3.47 -7.08
N PHE A 27 -18.59 2.70 -6.30
CA PHE A 27 -18.85 1.28 -6.20
C PHE A 27 -19.92 1.12 -5.11
N SER A 28 -21.10 0.60 -5.47
CA SER A 28 -22.19 0.40 -4.50
C SER A 28 -21.93 -0.82 -3.63
N ASP A 29 -21.33 -1.85 -4.22
CA ASP A 29 -21.25 -3.17 -3.63
C ASP A 29 -19.85 -3.78 -3.80
N VAL A 30 -19.31 -4.32 -2.71
CA VAL A 30 -18.09 -5.13 -2.72
C VAL A 30 -18.47 -6.59 -2.53
N PHE A 31 -18.14 -7.42 -3.51
CA PHE A 31 -18.33 -8.86 -3.41
C PHE A 31 -16.98 -9.55 -3.26
N MET A 32 -16.93 -10.54 -2.38
CA MET A 32 -15.91 -11.57 -2.42
C MET A 32 -16.50 -12.82 -3.07
N PHE A 33 -15.86 -13.28 -4.14
CA PHE A 33 -16.15 -14.55 -4.78
C PHE A 33 -15.16 -15.59 -4.30
N ASP A 34 -15.66 -16.69 -3.75
CA ASP A 34 -14.88 -17.92 -3.55
C ASP A 34 -14.90 -18.73 -4.83
N ILE A 35 -13.74 -18.85 -5.47
CA ILE A 35 -13.57 -19.50 -6.77
C ILE A 35 -13.75 -21.01 -6.65
N LYS A 36 -13.41 -21.61 -5.51
CA LYS A 36 -13.51 -23.06 -5.30
C LYS A 36 -14.95 -23.51 -5.12
N THR A 37 -15.73 -22.76 -4.36
CA THR A 37 -17.14 -23.09 -4.07
C THR A 37 -18.12 -22.41 -5.01
N ASN A 38 -17.67 -21.50 -5.87
CA ASN A 38 -18.50 -20.70 -6.77
C ASN A 38 -19.62 -19.93 -6.03
N THR A 39 -19.27 -19.34 -4.89
CA THR A 39 -20.18 -18.58 -4.03
C THR A 39 -19.69 -17.16 -3.84
N SER A 40 -20.59 -16.20 -3.71
CA SER A 40 -20.26 -14.81 -3.41
C SER A 40 -20.83 -14.33 -2.07
N VAL A 41 -20.11 -13.44 -1.41
CA VAL A 41 -20.56 -12.73 -0.21
C VAL A 41 -20.37 -11.24 -0.42
N GLN A 42 -21.40 -10.45 -0.13
CA GLN A 42 -21.29 -9.00 -0.08
C GLN A 42 -20.63 -8.57 1.23
N LEU A 43 -19.55 -7.77 1.15
CA LEU A 43 -18.70 -7.43 2.29
C LEU A 43 -19.07 -6.10 2.94
N ASN A 44 -19.71 -5.20 2.19
CA ASN A 44 -19.98 -3.84 2.64
C ASN A 44 -21.38 -3.65 3.24
N LEU A 45 -22.10 -4.72 3.55
CA LEU A 45 -23.37 -4.68 4.29
C LEU A 45 -23.24 -5.39 5.65
N ASP A 46 -24.03 -4.94 6.62
CA ASP A 46 -24.22 -5.64 7.88
C ASP A 46 -25.26 -6.77 7.77
N ALA A 47 -25.57 -7.42 8.91
CA ALA A 47 -26.53 -8.50 8.96
C ALA A 47 -27.98 -8.07 8.68
N GLN A 48 -28.27 -6.76 8.74
CA GLN A 48 -29.55 -6.14 8.46
C GLN A 48 -29.64 -5.61 7.03
N GLY A 49 -28.53 -5.60 6.28
CA GLY A 49 -28.45 -5.06 4.94
C GLY A 49 -28.08 -3.58 4.88
N GLU A 50 -27.67 -2.98 5.99
CA GLU A 50 -27.23 -1.58 6.05
C GLU A 50 -25.78 -1.46 5.62
N MET A 51 -25.45 -0.35 4.93
CA MET A 51 -24.11 -0.19 4.37
C MET A 51 -23.06 0.14 5.44
N LEU A 52 -22.05 -0.72 5.54
CA LEU A 52 -20.94 -0.60 6.49
C LEU A 52 -19.84 0.35 6.00
N PHE A 53 -19.60 0.40 4.68
CA PHE A 53 -18.63 1.29 4.04
C PHE A 53 -18.89 1.43 2.53
N TYR A 54 -18.41 2.52 1.94
CA TYR A 54 -18.51 2.79 0.50
C TYR A 54 -17.12 2.70 -0.16
N PRO A 55 -16.85 1.69 -1.00
CA PRO A 55 -15.67 1.71 -1.87
C PRO A 55 -15.78 2.84 -2.92
N TYR A 56 -14.70 3.60 -3.10
CA TYR A 56 -14.58 4.61 -4.15
C TYR A 56 -13.46 4.20 -5.10
N ASP A 57 -13.53 4.65 -6.35
CA ASP A 57 -12.50 4.41 -7.35
C ASP A 57 -11.21 5.18 -7.02
N ALA A 58 -10.36 4.53 -6.21
CA ALA A 58 -8.88 4.48 -6.28
C ALA A 58 -8.23 4.47 -4.87
N GLU A 59 -7.50 3.39 -4.55
CA GLU A 59 -6.02 3.34 -4.61
C GLU A 59 -5.47 2.06 -3.94
N SER A 60 -6.16 1.45 -2.96
CA SER A 60 -5.71 0.17 -2.39
C SER A 60 -6.84 -0.68 -1.81
N TYR A 61 -7.04 -1.85 -2.40
CA TYR A 61 -7.92 -2.89 -1.91
C TYR A 61 -7.22 -4.23 -2.05
N GLY A 62 -7.55 -5.18 -1.18
CA GLY A 62 -6.89 -6.47 -1.20
C GLY A 62 -7.25 -7.36 -0.03
N PHE A 63 -6.47 -8.42 0.13
CA PHE A 63 -6.63 -9.39 1.19
C PHE A 63 -5.43 -9.38 2.14
N SER A 64 -5.63 -9.81 3.38
CA SER A 64 -4.55 -10.36 4.18
C SER A 64 -3.95 -11.58 3.47
N LEU A 65 -2.69 -11.92 3.78
CA LEU A 65 -1.99 -13.03 3.14
C LEU A 65 -2.72 -14.38 3.28
N ASP A 66 -3.41 -14.59 4.39
CA ASP A 66 -4.22 -15.79 4.67
C ASP A 66 -5.66 -15.70 4.09
N GLY A 67 -6.03 -14.59 3.47
CA GLY A 67 -7.34 -14.36 2.89
C GLY A 67 -8.48 -14.22 3.91
N ARG A 68 -8.18 -14.09 5.21
CA ARG A 68 -9.20 -13.91 6.27
C ARG A 68 -9.80 -12.51 6.31
N TYR A 69 -8.98 -11.51 6.01
CA TYR A 69 -9.36 -10.12 6.07
C TYR A 69 -9.39 -9.53 4.67
N ALA A 70 -10.43 -8.78 4.36
CA ALA A 70 -10.48 -7.90 3.19
C ALA A 70 -10.32 -6.46 3.66
N TYR A 71 -9.63 -5.66 2.85
CA TYR A 71 -9.52 -4.24 3.11
C TYR A 71 -9.87 -3.42 1.87
N CYS A 72 -10.44 -2.25 2.12
CA CYS A 72 -10.70 -1.24 1.11
C CYS A 72 -10.28 0.11 1.68
N SER A 73 -9.36 0.79 0.99
CA SER A 73 -9.02 2.18 1.25
C SER A 73 -9.64 3.08 0.18
N VAL A 74 -10.01 4.29 0.60
CA VAL A 74 -10.45 5.35 -0.30
C VAL A 74 -9.59 6.58 -0.06
N LYS A 75 -8.92 7.08 -1.11
CA LYS A 75 -8.41 8.45 -1.16
C LYS A 75 -9.47 9.32 -1.82
N TRP A 76 -10.15 10.18 -1.05
CA TRP A 76 -11.10 11.13 -1.66
C TRP A 76 -10.30 12.17 -2.47
N GLY A 77 -10.41 12.10 -3.79
CA GLY A 77 -9.82 13.06 -4.72
C GLY A 77 -10.45 14.46 -4.59
N ALA A 78 -9.60 15.48 -4.59
CA ALA A 78 -9.97 16.88 -4.61
C ALA A 78 -10.86 17.21 -5.82
N GLY A 79 -12.09 17.67 -5.58
CA GLY A 79 -13.01 18.07 -6.65
C GLY A 79 -14.06 19.11 -6.27
N ILE A 80 -14.39 19.30 -4.99
CA ILE A 80 -15.32 20.36 -4.56
C ILE A 80 -14.79 20.99 -3.26
N PRO A 81 -14.65 22.33 -3.19
CA PRO A 81 -14.17 23.03 -2.01
C PRO A 81 -15.28 23.12 -0.96
N THR A 82 -15.63 22.00 -0.34
CA THR A 82 -16.35 22.04 0.93
C THR A 82 -15.31 22.10 2.04
N SER A 83 -15.39 23.11 2.90
CA SER A 83 -14.47 23.48 3.99
C SER A 83 -14.21 22.40 5.06
N HIS A 84 -14.68 21.18 4.85
CA HIS A 84 -14.38 20.01 5.66
C HIS A 84 -13.39 19.14 4.90
N ARG A 85 -12.11 19.17 5.31
CA ARG A 85 -11.10 18.22 4.84
C ARG A 85 -11.65 16.80 5.00
N LEU A 86 -11.76 16.15 3.85
CA LEU A 86 -12.36 14.84 3.58
C LEU A 86 -11.73 13.78 4.50
N GLN A 87 -12.56 12.98 5.18
CA GLN A 87 -12.10 11.91 6.07
C GLN A 87 -11.73 10.69 5.24
N ASN A 88 -10.48 10.22 5.39
CA ASN A 88 -10.05 8.93 4.84
C ASN A 88 -10.87 7.82 5.50
N SER A 89 -11.77 7.19 4.75
CA SER A 89 -12.53 6.04 5.23
C SER A 89 -11.85 4.75 4.79
N TYR A 90 -11.54 3.93 5.79
CA TYR A 90 -10.92 2.63 5.62
C TYR A 90 -11.67 1.63 6.48
N ALA A 91 -11.89 0.44 5.93
CA ALA A 91 -12.51 -0.67 6.66
C ALA A 91 -11.67 -1.94 6.49
N ILE A 92 -11.36 -2.59 7.61
CA ILE A 92 -10.99 -4.02 7.60
C ILE A 92 -12.22 -4.82 7.92
N TYR A 93 -12.53 -5.74 7.03
CA TYR A 93 -13.59 -6.71 7.19
C TYR A 93 -13.00 -8.07 7.52
N ASP A 94 -13.41 -8.66 8.65
CA ASP A 94 -13.16 -10.07 8.93
C ASP A 94 -14.22 -10.90 8.19
N ILE A 95 -13.78 -11.66 7.18
CA ILE A 95 -14.63 -12.45 6.30
C ILE A 95 -15.37 -13.55 7.07
N LEU A 96 -14.71 -14.15 8.07
CA LEU A 96 -15.29 -15.25 8.84
C LEU A 96 -16.39 -14.76 9.78
N THR A 97 -16.17 -13.65 10.48
CA THR A 97 -17.12 -13.12 11.47
C THR A 97 -18.15 -12.15 10.88
N LYS A 98 -17.94 -11.74 9.62
CA LYS A 98 -18.74 -10.76 8.89
C LYS A 98 -18.82 -9.40 9.58
N LYS A 99 -17.73 -8.99 10.23
CA LYS A 99 -17.66 -7.73 10.98
C LYS A 99 -16.56 -6.85 10.44
N VAL A 100 -16.85 -5.55 10.38
CA VAL A 100 -15.80 -4.54 10.27
C VAL A 100 -15.08 -4.44 11.60
N VAL A 101 -13.78 -4.73 11.62
CA VAL A 101 -12.94 -4.77 12.81
C VAL A 101 -12.10 -3.51 13.01
N ILE A 102 -11.89 -2.71 11.96
CA ILE A 102 -11.22 -1.40 12.02
C ILE A 102 -11.98 -0.44 11.10
N LYS A 103 -12.25 0.80 11.55
CA LYS A 103 -13.11 1.78 10.87
C LYS A 103 -12.42 3.11 10.49
N SER A 104 -11.10 3.20 10.51
CA SER A 104 -10.38 4.45 10.21
C SER A 104 -8.90 4.22 9.90
N GLY A 105 -8.32 5.13 9.10
CA GLY A 105 -6.88 5.27 8.89
C GLY A 105 -6.31 4.53 7.67
N PHE A 106 -5.28 5.12 7.04
CA PHE A 106 -4.66 4.60 5.80
C PHE A 106 -3.43 3.75 6.12
N GLY A 107 -3.39 2.51 5.62
CA GLY A 107 -2.39 1.55 6.05
C GLY A 107 -2.36 0.27 5.23
N GLY A 108 -1.57 -0.70 5.70
CA GLY A 108 -1.40 -1.99 5.07
C GLY A 108 -1.07 -3.09 6.07
N PHE A 109 -1.18 -4.34 5.61
CA PHE A 109 -0.73 -5.50 6.38
C PHE A 109 0.80 -5.52 6.46
N SER A 110 1.34 -5.94 7.61
CA SER A 110 2.73 -6.36 7.69
C SER A 110 2.99 -7.45 6.67
N GLY A 111 4.23 -7.58 6.19
CA GLY A 111 4.57 -8.56 5.17
C GLY A 111 4.36 -10.02 5.57
N ASN A 112 4.12 -10.32 6.86
CA ASN A 112 3.69 -11.65 7.34
C ASN A 112 2.17 -11.78 7.59
N GLY A 113 1.39 -10.72 7.33
CA GLY A 113 -0.06 -10.69 7.45
C GLY A 113 -0.62 -10.66 8.88
N LYS A 114 0.24 -10.69 9.91
CA LYS A 114 -0.17 -10.81 11.32
C LYS A 114 -0.57 -9.49 11.96
N SER A 115 -0.13 -8.38 11.41
CA SER A 115 -0.46 -7.06 11.92
C SER A 115 -1.01 -6.18 10.81
N TYR A 116 -1.91 -5.27 11.16
CA TYR A 116 -2.30 -4.15 10.32
C TYR A 116 -1.77 -2.86 10.92
N LEU A 117 -1.15 -2.04 10.08
CA LEU A 117 -0.46 -0.81 10.45
C LEU A 117 -1.05 0.32 9.64
N HIS A 118 -1.49 1.41 10.29
CA HIS A 118 -2.02 2.56 9.58
C HIS A 118 -1.68 3.89 10.24
N PHE A 119 -1.60 4.94 9.44
CA PHE A 119 -1.57 6.31 9.92
C PHE A 119 -2.99 6.88 9.97
N ASP A 120 -3.35 7.45 11.11
CA ASP A 120 -4.43 8.42 11.23
C ASP A 120 -3.81 9.76 11.67
N LYS A 121 -3.87 10.74 10.75
CA LYS A 121 -3.16 12.02 10.85
C LYS A 121 -1.67 11.82 11.14
N ASN A 122 -1.24 12.17 12.35
CA ASN A 122 0.13 12.11 12.84
C ASN A 122 0.27 11.04 13.93
N THR A 123 -0.47 9.95 13.82
CA THR A 123 -0.38 8.84 14.77
C THR A 123 -0.37 7.53 14.00
N LEU A 124 0.65 6.73 14.27
CA LEU A 124 0.73 5.36 13.80
C LEU A 124 -0.06 4.45 14.74
N TYR A 125 -1.04 3.73 14.23
CA TYR A 125 -1.75 2.68 14.95
C TYR A 125 -1.31 1.30 14.48
N ARG A 126 -1.14 0.39 15.45
CA ARG A 126 -0.81 -1.02 15.21
C ARG A 126 -1.89 -1.92 15.77
N TYR A 127 -2.40 -2.80 14.92
CA TYR A 127 -3.36 -3.84 15.30
C TYR A 127 -2.76 -5.21 15.07
N GLN A 128 -2.83 -6.09 16.06
CA GLN A 128 -2.59 -7.52 15.85
C GLN A 128 -3.88 -8.14 15.33
N LEU A 129 -3.77 -8.91 14.25
CA LEU A 129 -4.87 -9.64 13.63
C LEU A 129 -4.54 -11.13 13.70
N GLU A 130 -4.83 -11.74 14.85
CA GLU A 130 -4.59 -13.17 15.07
C GLU A 130 -5.90 -13.89 15.39
N SER A 131 -6.18 -14.95 14.64
CA SER A 131 -7.20 -15.97 14.98
C SER A 131 -8.57 -15.38 15.40
N GLY A 132 -8.99 -14.27 14.79
CA GLY A 132 -10.29 -13.64 15.05
C GLY A 132 -10.34 -12.69 16.23
N LYS A 133 -9.18 -12.30 16.75
CA LYS A 133 -9.06 -11.16 17.65
C LYS A 133 -8.34 -10.02 16.91
N THR A 134 -8.93 -8.84 17.04
CA THR A 134 -8.33 -7.59 16.61
C THR A 134 -8.00 -6.82 17.87
N GLU A 135 -6.72 -6.69 18.17
CA GLU A 135 -6.23 -6.02 19.37
C GLU A 135 -5.37 -4.82 18.97
N MET A 136 -5.68 -3.64 19.51
CA MET A 136 -4.83 -2.47 19.36
C MET A 136 -3.59 -2.68 20.23
N MET A 137 -2.44 -2.92 19.59
CA MET A 137 -1.17 -3.15 20.29
C MET A 137 -0.55 -1.86 20.81
N GLY A 138 -0.98 -0.73 20.27
CA GLY A 138 -0.52 0.59 20.67
C GLY A 138 -0.72 1.62 19.58
N ASN A 139 -0.44 2.87 19.93
CA ASN A 139 -0.33 3.96 18.99
C ASN A 139 0.92 4.77 19.29
N ILE A 140 1.47 5.40 18.26
CA ILE A 140 2.71 6.16 18.38
C ILE A 140 2.54 7.49 17.65
N PRO A 141 2.61 8.62 18.37
CA PRO A 141 2.58 9.93 17.75
C PRO A 141 3.76 10.09 16.79
N THR A 142 3.51 10.70 15.65
CA THR A 142 4.50 11.12 14.67
C THR A 142 4.59 12.63 14.63
N ALA A 143 5.78 13.14 14.33
CA ALA A 143 6.05 14.59 14.30
C ALA A 143 5.46 15.28 13.05
N GLU A 144 5.10 14.50 12.03
CA GLU A 144 4.62 15.00 10.73
C GLU A 144 3.60 14.05 10.12
N TYR A 145 3.02 14.49 8.99
CA TYR A 145 2.07 13.72 8.21
C TYR A 145 2.79 12.73 7.29
N PHE A 146 2.29 11.48 7.28
CA PHE A 146 2.82 10.40 6.46
C PHE A 146 1.73 9.80 5.57
N GLU A 147 2.11 9.45 4.35
CA GLU A 147 1.38 8.51 3.51
C GLU A 147 2.02 7.12 3.66
N PHE A 148 1.21 6.08 3.83
CA PHE A 148 1.71 4.71 3.92
C PHE A 148 2.17 4.22 2.53
N PHE A 149 3.34 3.61 2.44
CA PHE A 149 3.82 2.99 1.20
C PHE A 149 3.85 1.47 1.29
N SER A 150 4.48 0.92 2.32
CA SER A 150 4.55 -0.52 2.56
C SER A 150 4.88 -0.83 4.02
N ALA A 151 4.74 -2.09 4.44
CA ALA A 151 5.10 -2.55 5.78
C ALA A 151 5.91 -3.84 5.75
N GLY A 152 6.98 -3.91 6.56
CA GLY A 152 7.79 -5.11 6.71
C GLY A 152 7.16 -6.18 7.59
N TYR A 153 7.79 -7.35 7.64
CA TYR A 153 7.32 -8.52 8.38
C TYR A 153 7.44 -8.31 9.88
N ASP A 154 8.44 -7.54 10.32
CA ASP A 154 8.68 -7.18 11.70
C ASP A 154 7.88 -5.97 12.18
N GLY A 155 6.95 -5.47 11.35
CA GLY A 155 6.07 -4.36 11.68
C GLY A 155 6.66 -2.98 11.42
N ARG A 156 7.84 -2.87 10.79
CA ARG A 156 8.33 -1.60 10.25
C ARG A 156 7.41 -1.08 9.15
N ILE A 157 7.39 0.23 8.96
CA ILE A 157 6.61 0.92 7.93
C ILE A 157 7.55 1.73 7.08
N ILE A 158 7.36 1.62 5.78
CA ILE A 158 7.91 2.54 4.79
C ILE A 158 6.82 3.57 4.54
N ALA A 159 7.10 4.80 4.93
CA ALA A 159 6.19 5.92 4.85
C ALA A 159 6.74 6.95 3.87
N LEU A 160 5.90 7.44 2.97
CA LEU A 160 6.18 8.60 2.14
C LEU A 160 5.85 9.86 2.97
N THR A 161 6.80 10.77 3.10
CA THR A 161 6.58 12.06 3.76
C THR A 161 6.04 13.06 2.73
N ALA A 162 5.20 13.99 3.17
CA ALA A 162 4.48 14.89 2.27
C ALA A 162 5.42 15.63 1.30
N MET A 163 5.02 15.62 0.03
CA MET A 163 5.73 16.14 -1.14
C MET A 163 6.48 17.46 -0.88
N THR A 164 7.81 17.43 -0.98
CA THR A 164 8.52 18.64 -1.39
C THR A 164 8.12 18.98 -2.82
N GLN A 165 7.94 20.27 -3.14
CA GLN A 165 7.51 20.76 -4.47
C GLN A 165 8.41 20.35 -5.65
N GLU A 166 9.52 19.66 -5.41
CA GLU A 166 10.21 18.91 -6.44
C GLU A 166 9.41 17.64 -6.75
N LEU A 167 8.54 17.74 -7.77
CA LEU A 167 7.66 16.69 -8.32
C LEU A 167 8.32 15.31 -8.60
N TRP A 168 9.63 15.20 -8.42
CA TRP A 168 10.48 14.14 -8.97
C TRP A 168 11.40 13.48 -7.94
N THR A 169 11.34 13.87 -6.66
CA THR A 169 12.09 13.23 -5.57
C THR A 169 11.11 12.87 -4.47
N GLN A 170 11.03 11.58 -4.15
CA GLN A 170 10.18 11.04 -3.10
C GLN A 170 10.98 10.93 -1.81
N HIS A 171 10.41 11.40 -0.70
CA HIS A 171 11.02 11.35 0.61
C HIS A 171 10.41 10.20 1.40
N PHE A 172 11.19 9.16 1.66
CA PHE A 172 10.73 8.05 2.48
C PHE A 172 11.37 8.07 3.85
N LYS A 173 10.57 7.65 4.83
CA LYS A 173 11.03 7.28 6.17
C LYS A 173 10.70 5.83 6.44
N ILE A 174 11.64 5.15 7.07
CA ILE A 174 11.40 3.83 7.64
C ILE A 174 11.19 4.03 9.13
N ILE A 175 10.02 3.63 9.61
CA ILE A 175 9.58 3.80 10.99
C ILE A 175 9.36 2.43 11.58
N LYS A 176 9.92 2.16 12.76
CA LYS A 176 9.66 0.92 13.49
C LYS A 176 9.43 1.26 14.96
N ASP A 177 8.34 0.74 15.52
CA ASP A 177 7.94 1.01 16.90
C ASP A 177 8.00 2.51 17.24
N GLY A 178 7.61 3.34 16.26
CA GLY A 178 7.48 4.79 16.43
C GLY A 178 8.75 5.60 16.30
N ALA A 179 9.89 4.94 16.25
CA ALA A 179 11.17 5.57 15.98
C ALA A 179 11.44 5.55 14.47
N GLU A 180 11.91 6.69 13.95
CA GLU A 180 12.53 6.72 12.64
C GLU A 180 13.85 5.95 12.71
N ILE A 181 14.00 4.93 11.86
CA ILE A 181 15.25 4.17 11.74
C ILE A 181 16.07 4.61 10.53
N ARG A 182 15.42 5.23 9.53
CA ARG A 182 16.08 5.74 8.33
C ARG A 182 15.21 6.78 7.61
N GLN A 183 15.86 7.76 7.00
CA GLN A 183 15.29 8.65 5.99
C GLN A 183 16.05 8.49 4.67
N MET A 184 15.36 8.63 3.54
CA MET A 184 15.93 8.50 2.20
C MET A 184 15.22 9.39 1.18
N ASN A 185 15.99 9.93 0.24
CA ASN A 185 15.52 10.76 -0.86
C ASN A 185 15.72 9.99 -2.16
N VAL A 186 14.62 9.52 -2.76
CA VAL A 186 14.68 8.52 -3.83
C VAL A 186 13.99 9.04 -5.09
N LYS A 187 14.49 8.62 -6.26
CA LYS A 187 13.86 8.91 -7.55
C LYS A 187 12.80 7.89 -7.93
N ALA A 188 12.99 6.65 -7.50
CA ALA A 188 12.06 5.57 -7.70
C ALA A 188 12.17 4.61 -6.51
N ALA A 189 11.04 4.02 -6.14
CA ALA A 189 10.96 2.98 -5.14
C ALA A 189 9.83 2.01 -5.46
N VAL A 190 10.01 0.74 -5.07
CA VAL A 190 9.02 -0.31 -5.27
C VAL A 190 9.20 -1.39 -4.22
N THR A 191 8.11 -1.99 -3.79
CA THR A 191 8.13 -3.20 -2.97
C THR A 191 7.78 -4.38 -3.87
N ASP A 192 8.48 -5.51 -3.74
CA ASP A 192 8.09 -6.70 -4.51
C ASP A 192 6.67 -7.17 -4.16
N PRO A 193 5.98 -7.91 -5.06
CA PRO A 193 4.61 -8.35 -4.82
C PRO A 193 4.43 -9.32 -3.63
N GLN A 194 5.50 -9.94 -3.15
CA GLN A 194 5.51 -10.81 -1.96
C GLN A 194 5.86 -10.04 -0.69
N ASN A 195 6.08 -8.73 -0.81
CA ASN A 195 6.54 -7.82 0.21
C ASN A 195 7.85 -8.25 0.90
N LYS A 196 8.69 -9.06 0.24
CA LYS A 196 9.93 -9.60 0.82
C LYS A 196 11.07 -8.59 0.82
N TYR A 197 11.12 -7.76 -0.21
CA TYR A 197 12.15 -6.75 -0.40
C TYR A 197 11.53 -5.41 -0.79
N PHE A 198 12.17 -4.35 -0.30
CA PHE A 198 11.93 -2.98 -0.71
C PHE A 198 13.15 -2.47 -1.48
N TYR A 199 12.90 -1.97 -2.68
CA TYR A 199 13.92 -1.49 -3.62
C TYR A 199 13.79 0.01 -3.79
N TRP A 200 14.91 0.72 -3.82
CA TRP A 200 14.91 2.14 -4.15
C TRP A 200 16.17 2.56 -4.88
N TYR A 201 16.03 3.63 -5.65
CA TYR A 201 17.13 4.26 -6.37
C TYR A 201 17.28 5.71 -5.93
N GLU A 202 18.47 6.08 -5.49
CA GLU A 202 18.86 7.45 -5.17
C GLU A 202 19.69 8.01 -6.33
N GLN A 203 19.40 9.23 -6.80
CA GLN A 203 20.02 9.82 -8.01
C GLN A 203 21.56 9.88 -7.94
N ALA A 204 22.11 10.00 -6.73
CA ALA A 204 23.56 10.04 -6.54
C ALA A 204 24.24 8.68 -6.82
N ASN A 205 23.49 7.58 -6.69
CA ASN A 205 24.03 6.24 -6.64
C ASN A 205 24.16 5.62 -8.04
N ASN A 206 25.10 4.69 -8.17
CA ASN A 206 25.27 3.81 -9.33
C ASN A 206 24.76 2.39 -9.07
N TYR A 207 23.86 2.26 -8.08
CA TYR A 207 23.28 1.00 -7.64
C TYR A 207 21.83 1.23 -7.19
N ILE A 208 21.06 0.15 -7.18
CA ILE A 208 19.76 0.05 -6.54
C ILE A 208 19.99 -0.51 -5.12
N SER A 209 19.48 0.18 -4.13
CA SER A 209 19.50 -0.32 -2.76
C SER A 209 18.32 -1.27 -2.54
N VAL A 210 18.54 -2.32 -1.77
CA VAL A 210 17.54 -3.33 -1.46
C VAL A 210 17.53 -3.60 0.03
N MET A 211 16.37 -3.49 0.66
CA MET A 211 16.17 -3.84 2.07
C MET A 211 15.33 -5.10 2.19
N SER A 212 15.81 -6.07 2.96
CA SER A 212 14.99 -7.20 3.42
C SER A 212 13.87 -6.70 4.33
N MET A 213 12.63 -7.00 4.00
CA MET A 213 11.46 -6.65 4.80
C MET A 213 11.30 -7.55 6.03
N GLU A 214 12.06 -8.65 6.07
CA GLU A 214 12.12 -9.57 7.21
C GLU A 214 13.17 -9.15 8.24
N THR A 215 14.42 -8.93 7.80
CA THR A 215 15.55 -8.66 8.69
C THR A 215 15.85 -7.17 8.81
N GLY A 216 15.57 -6.41 7.75
CA GLY A 216 15.99 -5.02 7.63
C GLY A 216 17.40 -4.80 7.13
N GLU A 217 18.12 -5.87 6.83
CA GLU A 217 19.43 -5.77 6.22
C GLU A 217 19.32 -5.13 4.85
N VAL A 218 20.32 -4.31 4.51
CA VAL A 218 20.38 -3.58 3.25
C VAL A 218 21.57 -4.08 2.45
N PHE A 219 21.35 -4.35 1.18
CA PHE A 219 22.38 -4.70 0.21
C PHE A 219 22.17 -3.93 -1.10
N GLU A 220 23.15 -3.99 -1.99
CA GLU A 220 23.19 -3.16 -3.20
C GLU A 220 23.23 -4.04 -4.45
N ILE A 221 22.51 -3.62 -5.49
CA ILE A 221 22.53 -4.22 -6.83
C ILE A 221 23.13 -3.18 -7.78
N SER A 222 24.32 -3.46 -8.30
CA SER A 222 24.99 -2.58 -9.26
C SER A 222 24.19 -2.43 -10.55
N LEU A 223 24.18 -1.23 -11.11
CA LEU A 223 23.60 -0.99 -12.43
C LEU A 223 24.52 -1.59 -13.54
N PRO A 224 23.96 -2.03 -14.68
CA PRO A 224 24.72 -2.68 -15.75
C PRO A 224 25.88 -1.82 -16.29
N GLU A 225 27.00 -2.47 -16.63
CA GLU A 225 28.24 -1.80 -17.08
C GLU A 225 28.26 -1.42 -18.58
N TYR A 226 27.33 -1.90 -19.40
CA TYR A 226 27.41 -1.75 -20.85
C TYR A 226 27.13 -0.30 -21.29
N GLY A 227 28.15 0.43 -21.79
CA GLY A 227 28.00 1.86 -22.11
C GLY A 227 27.86 2.75 -20.87
N TYR A 228 28.42 2.31 -19.74
CA TYR A 228 28.29 2.86 -18.38
C TYR A 228 28.20 4.38 -18.30
N ASN A 229 29.13 5.13 -18.91
CA ASN A 229 29.17 6.58 -18.79
C ASN A 229 27.96 7.27 -19.44
N GLU A 230 27.53 6.80 -20.61
CA GLU A 230 26.40 7.39 -21.34
C GLU A 230 25.07 7.02 -20.68
N MET A 231 24.92 5.76 -20.27
CA MET A 231 23.72 5.29 -19.57
C MET A 231 23.56 5.96 -18.20
N MET A 232 24.62 6.03 -17.41
CA MET A 232 24.59 6.68 -16.10
C MET A 232 24.34 8.18 -16.21
N ALA A 233 24.90 8.86 -17.22
CA ALA A 233 24.62 10.28 -17.46
C ALA A 233 23.14 10.51 -17.82
N ARG A 234 22.56 9.64 -18.66
CA ARG A 234 21.12 9.68 -19.00
C ARG A 234 20.27 9.46 -17.75
N ILE A 235 20.51 8.38 -17.00
CA ILE A 235 19.77 8.07 -15.77
C ILE A 235 19.82 9.24 -14.78
N LYS A 236 21.01 9.80 -14.54
CA LYS A 236 21.18 10.93 -13.62
C LYS A 236 20.53 12.23 -14.11
N GLY A 237 20.44 12.43 -15.43
CA GLY A 237 19.78 13.57 -16.06
C GLY A 237 18.27 13.40 -16.25
N THR A 238 17.70 12.24 -15.93
CA THR A 238 16.31 11.93 -16.22
C THR A 238 15.36 12.63 -15.23
N SER A 239 14.27 13.21 -15.75
CA SER A 239 13.24 13.85 -14.92
C SER A 239 12.28 12.84 -14.26
N TYR A 240 12.03 11.70 -14.89
CA TYR A 240 11.11 10.67 -14.40
C TYR A 240 11.74 9.27 -14.41
N MET A 241 11.60 8.55 -13.30
CA MET A 241 12.10 7.18 -13.17
C MET A 241 11.05 6.29 -12.50
N SER A 242 10.98 5.04 -12.94
CA SER A 242 10.14 4.00 -12.35
C SER A 242 10.95 2.72 -12.13
N LEU A 243 10.69 2.06 -11.01
CA LEU A 243 11.24 0.75 -10.69
C LEU A 243 10.12 -0.28 -10.74
N TYR A 244 10.41 -1.40 -11.39
CA TYR A 244 9.51 -2.54 -11.49
C TYR A 244 10.22 -3.79 -11.00
N VAL A 245 9.48 -4.66 -10.33
CA VAL A 245 9.93 -5.98 -9.92
C VAL A 245 8.97 -7.00 -10.48
N SER A 246 9.49 -8.09 -11.05
CA SER A 246 8.67 -9.19 -11.54
C SER A 246 7.86 -9.84 -10.42
N THR A 247 6.76 -10.50 -10.78
CA THR A 247 5.86 -11.18 -9.83
C THR A 247 6.57 -12.24 -8.98
N ASP A 248 7.62 -12.86 -9.52
CA ASP A 248 8.46 -13.83 -8.82
C ASP A 248 9.63 -13.20 -8.03
N GLY A 249 9.78 -11.87 -8.06
CA GLY A 249 10.83 -11.13 -7.36
C GLY A 249 12.22 -11.23 -7.97
N LYS A 250 12.39 -11.91 -9.12
CA LYS A 250 13.71 -12.25 -9.67
C LYS A 250 14.28 -11.23 -10.64
N ASN A 251 13.43 -10.44 -11.28
CA ASN A 251 13.84 -9.47 -12.28
C ASN A 251 13.47 -8.07 -11.82
N ILE A 252 14.38 -7.14 -12.02
CA ILE A 252 14.20 -5.73 -11.71
C ILE A 252 14.39 -4.96 -13.01
N ALA A 253 13.44 -4.10 -13.32
CA ALA A 253 13.56 -3.17 -14.45
C ALA A 253 13.55 -1.74 -13.91
N LEU A 254 14.46 -0.94 -14.44
CA LEU A 254 14.50 0.49 -14.21
C LEU A 254 14.12 1.18 -15.51
N GLU A 255 12.96 1.82 -15.52
CA GLU A 255 12.51 2.66 -16.61
C GLU A 255 12.86 4.12 -16.32
N TYR A 256 13.35 4.82 -17.32
CA TYR A 256 13.74 6.21 -17.22
C TYR A 256 13.30 6.93 -18.49
N TYR A 257 12.62 8.06 -18.32
CA TYR A 257 12.13 8.87 -19.44
C TYR A 257 12.92 10.18 -19.51
N ALA A 258 13.89 10.23 -20.42
CA ALA A 258 14.62 11.45 -20.72
C ALA A 258 13.72 12.34 -21.58
N GLY A 259 13.25 13.45 -20.99
CA GLY A 259 12.51 14.48 -21.72
C GLY A 259 13.37 15.18 -22.77
#